data_AF-A0A432V6V8-F1
#
_entry.id   AF-A0A432V6V8-F1
#
_cell.length_a   1.000
_cell.length_b   1.000
_cell.length_c   1.000
_cell.angle_alpha   90.00
_cell.angle_beta   90.00
_cell.angle_gamma   90.00
#
_symmetry.space_group_name_H-M   'P 1'
#
loop_
_entity.id
_entity.type
_entity.pdbx_description
1 polymer ?
#
loop_
_entity_poly.entity_id
_entity_poly.type
_entity_poly.pdbx_seq_one_letter_code
_entity_poly.pdbx_strand_id
1 'polypeptide(L)'
;MSQQEPPRFNLRLTPDLQKRIKHAAIESERSVNAEILARLETTFSPDPTAQLAAVLRPFASLGDHDRAKIVELLAQTVDILAKGTAKR
;
A
#
# COMPACT_ATOMS: atom_id res chain seq x y z
N MET A 1 -8.20 31.20 -1.25
CA MET A 1 -7.45 30.25 -2.12
C MET A 1 -8.50 29.37 -2.78
N SER A 2 -8.76 29.56 -4.07
CA SER A 2 -9.70 28.73 -4.82
C SER A 2 -9.15 27.31 -4.90
N GLN A 3 -9.84 26.34 -4.28
CA GLN A 3 -9.52 24.93 -4.44
C GLN A 3 -9.69 24.58 -5.92
N GLN A 4 -8.58 24.46 -6.64
CA GLN A 4 -8.61 24.04 -8.03
C GLN A 4 -9.09 22.58 -8.07
N GLU A 5 -10.09 22.31 -8.92
CA GLU A 5 -10.55 20.94 -9.09
C GLU A 5 -9.40 20.05 -9.59
N PRO A 6 -9.28 18.82 -9.09
CA PRO A 6 -8.28 17.89 -9.58
C PRO A 6 -8.49 17.61 -11.09
N PRO A 7 -7.39 17.44 -11.84
CA PRO A 7 -7.45 17.21 -13.28
C PRO A 7 -8.23 15.94 -13.61
N ARG A 8 -9.03 15.98 -14.68
CA ARG A 8 -9.87 14.87 -15.13
C ARG A 8 -9.37 14.32 -16.47
N PHE A 9 -9.29 13.00 -16.59
CA PHE A 9 -8.98 12.30 -17.84
C PHE A 9 -10.19 11.48 -18.30
N ASN A 10 -10.61 11.68 -19.55
CA ASN A 10 -11.65 10.88 -20.17
C ASN A 10 -11.03 9.70 -20.92
N LEU A 11 -11.22 8.49 -20.40
CA LEU A 11 -10.65 7.26 -20.96
C LEU A 11 -11.68 6.51 -21.80
N ARG A 12 -11.24 5.99 -22.96
CA ARG A 12 -12.02 4.99 -23.72
C ARG A 12 -11.62 3.60 -23.24
N LEU A 13 -12.57 2.88 -22.66
CA LEU A 13 -12.36 1.52 -22.15
C LEU A 13 -13.01 0.51 -23.08
N THR A 14 -12.38 -0.65 -23.25
CA THR A 14 -13.07 -1.79 -23.85
C THR A 14 -14.18 -2.29 -22.91
N PRO A 15 -15.26 -2.89 -23.42
CA PRO A 15 -16.35 -3.39 -22.57
C PRO A 15 -15.87 -4.40 -21.52
N ASP A 16 -14.93 -5.26 -21.90
CA ASP A 16 -14.32 -6.24 -20.99
C ASP A 16 -13.56 -5.57 -19.84
N LEU A 17 -12.71 -4.58 -20.16
CA LEU A 17 -11.95 -3.85 -19.15
C LEU A 17 -12.88 -3.10 -18.20
N GLN A 18 -13.94 -2.46 -18.72
CA GLN A 18 -14.93 -1.79 -17.88
C GLN A 18 -15.62 -2.77 -16.92
N LYS A 19 -15.98 -3.98 -17.39
CA LYS A 19 -16.59 -5.02 -16.56
C LYS A 19 -15.64 -5.48 -15.45
N ARG A 20 -14.37 -5.74 -15.78
CA ARG A 20 -13.34 -6.16 -14.82
C ARG A 20 -13.11 -5.10 -13.73
N ILE A 21 -13.04 -3.82 -14.10
CA ILE A 21 -12.89 -2.73 -13.13
C ILE A 21 -14.11 -2.65 -12.20
N LYS A 22 -15.33 -2.75 -12.73
CA LYS A 22 -16.55 -2.74 -11.91
C LYS A 22 -16.59 -3.89 -10.92
N HIS A 23 -16.18 -5.09 -11.34
CA HIS A 23 -16.09 -6.24 -10.46
C HIS A 23 -15.07 -6.02 -9.33
N ALA A 24 -13.85 -5.60 -9.68
CA ALA A 24 -12.80 -5.31 -8.71
C ALA A 24 -13.20 -4.20 -7.72
N ALA A 25 -13.95 -3.19 -8.16
CA ALA A 25 -14.47 -2.15 -7.29
C ALA A 25 -15.46 -2.70 -6.25
N ILE A 26 -16.31 -3.65 -6.63
CA ILE A 26 -17.22 -4.34 -5.69
C ILE A 26 -16.42 -5.17 -4.69
N GLU A 27 -15.46 -5.97 -5.16
CA GLU A 27 -14.62 -6.83 -4.31
C GLU A 27 -13.77 -6.04 -3.30
N SER A 28 -13.34 -4.84 -3.69
CA SER A 28 -12.54 -3.95 -2.83
C SER A 28 -13.39 -2.98 -2.00
N GLU A 29 -14.72 -3.03 -2.11
CA GLU A 29 -15.66 -2.11 -1.46
C GLU A 29 -15.37 -0.62 -1.78
N ARG A 30 -14.89 -0.36 -3.00
CA ARG A 30 -14.53 0.98 -3.48
C ARG A 30 -15.50 1.46 -4.55
N SER A 31 -15.55 2.79 -4.73
CA SER A 31 -16.10 3.32 -5.98
C SER A 31 -15.21 2.94 -7.16
N VAL A 32 -15.78 2.88 -8.36
CA VAL A 32 -15.03 2.60 -9.59
C VAL A 32 -13.85 3.57 -9.77
N ASN A 33 -14.04 4.86 -9.48
CA ASN A 33 -12.95 5.83 -9.55
C ASN A 33 -11.86 5.57 -8.52
N ALA A 34 -12.23 5.25 -7.28
CA ALA A 34 -11.26 4.95 -6.23
C ALA A 34 -10.43 3.70 -6.56
N GLU A 35 -11.05 2.68 -7.16
CA GLU A 35 -10.34 1.48 -7.60
C GLU A 35 -9.39 1.76 -8.78
N ILE A 36 -9.81 2.58 -9.75
CA ILE A 36 -8.94 3.00 -10.86
C ILE A 36 -7.72 3.76 -10.32
N LEU A 37 -7.95 4.73 -9.44
CA LEU A 37 -6.87 5.51 -8.82
C LEU A 37 -5.91 4.61 -8.04
N ALA A 38 -6.42 3.73 -7.18
CA ALA A 38 -5.60 2.83 -6.39
C ALA A 38 -4.68 1.95 -7.27
N ARG A 39 -5.18 1.44 -8.40
CA ARG A 39 -4.37 0.66 -9.35
C ARG A 39 -3.32 1.49 -10.05
N LEU A 40 -3.66 2.71 -10.46
CA LEU A 40 -2.71 3.61 -11.09
C LEU A 40 -1.60 4.02 -10.11
N GLU A 41 -1.96 4.42 -8.90
CA GLU A 41 -1.00 4.77 -7.85
C GLU A 41 -0.09 3.59 -7.50
N THR A 42 -0.63 2.37 -7.40
CA THR A 42 0.17 1.16 -7.16
C THR A 42 1.19 0.92 -8.27
N THR A 43 0.84 1.25 -9.52
CA THR A 43 1.75 1.11 -10.68
C THR A 43 2.96 2.04 -10.59
N PHE A 44 2.80 3.21 -9.95
CA PHE A 44 3.87 4.20 -9.78
C PHE A 44 4.51 4.15 -8.38
N SER A 45 3.99 3.30 -7.49
CA SER A 45 4.53 3.16 -6.14
C SER A 45 5.88 2.41 -6.17
N PRO A 46 6.88 2.83 -5.38
CA PRO A 46 8.15 2.13 -5.32
C PRO A 46 7.94 0.69 -4.83
N ASP A 47 8.74 -0.26 -5.31
CA ASP A 47 8.69 -1.66 -4.87
C ASP A 47 8.71 -1.72 -3.32
N PRO A 48 7.65 -2.26 -2.68
CA PRO A 48 7.56 -2.37 -1.23
C PRO A 48 8.76 -3.10 -0.62
N THR A 49 9.31 -4.07 -1.36
CA THR A 49 10.49 -4.85 -0.94
C THR A 49 11.72 -3.97 -0.90
N ALA A 50 11.92 -3.13 -1.92
CA ALA A 50 13.01 -2.17 -1.96
C ALA A 50 12.88 -1.11 -0.86
N GLN A 51 11.65 -0.65 -0.57
CA GLN A 51 11.40 0.28 0.54
C GLN A 51 11.72 -0.35 1.90
N LEU A 52 11.26 -1.59 2.13
CA LEU A 52 11.55 -2.33 3.36
C LEU A 52 13.06 -2.56 3.52
N ALA A 53 13.74 -2.97 2.44
CA ALA A 53 15.18 -3.15 2.44
C ALA A 53 15.92 -1.85 2.78
N ALA A 54 15.45 -0.70 2.31
CA ALA A 54 16.03 0.61 2.63
C ALA A 54 15.88 0.94 4.13
N VAL A 55 14.71 0.65 4.73
CA VAL A 55 14.48 0.82 6.17
C VAL A 55 15.36 -0.11 7.00
N LEU A 56 15.60 -1.34 6.53
CA LEU A 56 16.41 -2.32 7.26
C LEU A 56 17.92 -2.12 7.08
N ARG A 57 18.35 -1.35 6.07
CA ARG A 57 19.76 -1.14 5.71
C ARG A 57 20.65 -0.63 6.86
N PRO A 58 20.23 0.33 7.71
CA PRO A 58 21.04 0.79 8.83
C PRO A 58 21.34 -0.29 9.87
N PHE A 59 20.49 -1.33 9.93
CA PHE A 59 20.66 -2.45 10.86
C PHE A 59 21.51 -3.58 10.27
N ALA A 60 21.85 -3.50 8.98
CA ALA A 60 22.68 -4.48 8.30
C ALA A 60 24.16 -4.42 8.68
N SER A 61 24.59 -3.43 9.48
CA SER A 61 25.95 -3.32 10.02
C SER A 61 26.06 -3.70 11.50
N LEU A 62 24.95 -4.06 12.15
CA LEU A 62 24.93 -4.42 13.57
C LEU A 62 25.55 -5.80 13.83
N GLY A 63 26.08 -5.99 15.03
CA GLY A 63 26.51 -7.30 15.53
C GLY A 63 25.32 -8.23 15.79
N ASP A 64 25.58 -9.53 15.87
CA ASP A 64 24.53 -10.56 15.96
C ASP A 64 23.57 -10.37 17.14
N HIS A 65 24.09 -9.92 18.29
CA HIS A 65 23.29 -9.67 19.49
C HIS A 65 22.30 -8.51 19.28
N ASP A 66 22.75 -7.41 18.69
CA ASP A 66 21.93 -6.22 18.44
C ASP A 66 20.87 -6.51 17.37
N ARG A 67 21.21 -7.32 16.35
CA ARG A 67 20.23 -7.78 15.35
C ARG A 67 19.12 -8.61 15.98
N ALA A 68 19.46 -9.56 16.83
CA ALA A 68 18.48 -10.42 17.49
C ALA A 68 17.49 -9.58 18.31
N LYS A 69 18.01 -8.56 19.03
CA LYS A 69 17.15 -7.67 19.82
C LYS A 69 16.21 -6.82 18.97
N ILE A 70 16.68 -6.31 17.83
CA ILE A 70 15.84 -5.53 16.91
C ILE A 70 14.75 -6.38 16.27
N VAL A 71 15.07 -7.62 15.86
CA VAL A 71 14.07 -8.55 15.32
C VAL A 71 12.99 -8.84 16.36
N GLU A 72 13.38 -9.05 17.62
CA GLU A 72 12.44 -9.25 18.72
C GLU A 72 11.50 -8.04 18.90
N LEU A 73 12.05 -6.83 18.93
CA LEU A 73 11.27 -5.59 19.08
C LEU A 73 10.34 -5.33 17.88
N LEU A 74 10.79 -5.62 16.66
CA LEU A 74 9.97 -5.54 15.45
C LEU A 74 8.81 -6.54 15.50
N ALA A 75 9.07 -7.79 15.92
CA ALA A 75 8.04 -8.81 16.06
C ALA A 75 6.96 -8.40 17.09
N GLN A 76 7.37 -7.84 18.24
CA GLN A 76 6.46 -7.31 19.25
C GLN A 76 5.60 -6.15 18.71
N THR A 77 6.21 -5.26 17.93
CA THR A 77 5.50 -4.12 17.33
C THR A 77 4.44 -4.58 16.33
N VAL A 78 4.76 -5.58 15.50
CA VAL A 78 3.81 -6.19 14.55
C VAL A 78 2.64 -6.84 15.29
N ASP A 79 2.90 -7.56 16.37
CA ASP A 79 1.87 -8.20 17.18
C ASP A 79 0.91 -7.17 17.82
N ILE A 80 1.45 -6.05 18.32
CA ILE A 80 0.64 -4.94 18.85
C ILE A 80 -0.24 -4.33 17.76
N LEU A 81 0.31 -4.08 16.57
CA LEU A 81 -0.43 -3.51 15.44
C LEU A 81 -1.55 -4.46 14.96
N ALA A 82 -1.26 -5.76 14.87
CA ALA A 82 -2.22 -6.78 14.48
C ALA A 82 -3.38 -6.94 15.48
N LYS A 83 -3.08 -6.81 16.78
CA LYS A 83 -4.10 -6.83 17.85
C LYS A 83 -4.94 -5.55 17.87
N GLY A 84 -4.35 -4.41 17.52
CA GLY A 84 -5.02 -3.11 17.45
C GLY A 84 -6.03 -3.00 16.29
N THR A 85 -5.76 -3.64 15.15
CA THR A 85 -6.67 -3.67 14.01
C THR A 85 -7.85 -4.62 14.18
N ALA A 86 -7.70 -5.70 14.96
CA ALA A 86 -8.79 -6.66 15.22
C ALA A 86 -9.93 -6.14 16.13
N LYS A 87 -9.77 -4.95 16.73
CA LYS A 87 -10.72 -4.36 17.69
C LYS A 87 -11.52 -3.17 17.14
N ARG A 88 -11.40 -2.85 15.85
CA ARG A 88 -12.14 -1.76 15.19
C ARG A 88 -13.10 -2.29 14.14
#